data_AF-A0A535T1N2-F1
#
_entry.id   AF-A0A535T1N2-F1
#
_cell.length_a   1.000
_cell.length_b   1.000
_cell.length_c   1.000
_cell.angle_alpha   90.00
_cell.angle_beta   90.00
_cell.angle_gamma   90.00
#
_symmetry.space_group_name_H-M   'P 1'
#
loop_
_entity.id
_entity.type
_entity.pdbx_description
1 polymer ?
#
loop_
_entity_poly.entity_id
_entity_poly.type
_entity_poly.pdbx_seq_one_letter_code
_entity_poly.pdbx_strand_id
1 'polypeptide(L)' 'FYNYTVTDREDLDREGISVFSKDESGAVFHTYSCYARGIDMMNVTYQYLDLTPRGRDEDGLEWVQAWVRYHDRYQED' A
#
# COMPACT_ATOMS: atom_id res chain seq x y z
N PHE A 1 11.05 5.67 20.95
CA PHE A 1 11.02 6.68 19.87
C PHE A 1 9.96 6.25 18.87
N TYR A 2 8.92 7.05 18.69
CA TYR A 2 7.94 6.83 17.63
C TYR A 2 8.40 7.61 16.41
N ASN A 3 8.70 6.91 15.32
CA ASN A 3 9.29 7.43 14.08
C ASN A 3 8.25 8.06 13.14
N TYR A 4 7.37 8.91 13.68
CA TYR A 4 6.42 9.67 12.87
C TYR A 4 7.08 10.97 12.41
N THR A 5 7.12 11.20 11.11
CA THR A 5 7.52 12.47 10.51
C THR A 5 6.47 12.86 9.49
N VAL A 6 6.12 14.15 9.46
CA VAL A 6 5.26 14.69 8.41
C VAL A 6 6.09 14.72 7.13
N THR A 7 5.63 14.01 6.10
CA THR A 7 6.27 14.00 4.79
C THR A 7 5.38 14.73 3.81
N ASP A 8 5.93 15.69 3.09
CA ASP A 8 5.27 16.26 1.92
C ASP A 8 5.34 15.20 0.81
N ARG A 9 4.21 14.59 0.46
CA ARG A 9 4.15 13.60 -0.63
C ARG A 9 3.18 14.12 -1.67
N GLU A 10 3.70 14.28 -2.89
CA GLU A 10 2.92 14.69 -4.06
C GLU A 10 1.98 13.58 -4.55
N ASP A 11 2.21 12.33 -4.14
CA ASP A 11 1.38 11.18 -4.49
C ASP A 11 0.11 11.11 -3.63
N LEU A 12 -0.99 11.61 -4.18
CA LEU A 12 -2.32 11.55 -3.54
C LEU A 12 -2.85 10.10 -3.41
N ASP A 13 -2.33 9.18 -4.23
CA ASP A 13 -2.83 7.83 -4.45
C ASP A 13 -1.93 6.74 -3.83
N ARG A 14 -1.24 7.07 -2.74
CA ARG A 14 -0.26 6.17 -2.11
C ARG A 14 -0.90 4.98 -1.40
N GLU A 15 -0.22 3.83 -1.44
CA GLU A 15 -0.57 2.63 -0.68
C GLU A 15 -0.50 2.86 0.83
N GLY A 16 -1.57 2.53 1.56
CA GLY A 16 -1.58 2.68 3.00
C GLY A 16 -2.66 1.85 3.68
N ILE A 17 -2.42 1.53 4.95
CA ILE A 17 -3.45 0.96 5.83
C ILE A 17 -3.68 1.91 7.00
N SER A 18 -4.94 2.02 7.38
CA SER A 18 -5.36 2.86 8.51
C SER A 18 -6.34 2.10 9.38
N VAL A 19 -6.21 2.26 10.69
CA VAL A 19 -7.18 1.75 11.67
C VAL A 19 -7.82 2.94 12.36
N PHE A 20 -9.15 2.90 12.43
CA PHE A 20 -9.93 3.90 13.13
C PHE A 20 -10.69 3.25 14.29
N SER A 21 -10.75 3.95 15.40
CA SER A 21 -11.57 3.55 16.55
C SER A 21 -12.57 4.66 16.85
N LYS A 22 -13.79 4.27 17.26
CA LYS A 22 -14.84 5.20 17.65
C LYS A 22 -15.18 4.97 19.12
N ASP A 23 -15.22 6.03 19.92
CA ASP A 23 -15.60 5.94 21.33
C ASP A 23 -17.11 6.13 21.57
N GLU A 24 -17.53 6.03 22.83
CA GLU A 24 -18.92 6.18 23.26
C GLU A 24 -19.48 7.60 23.02
N SER A 25 -18.62 8.63 22.99
CA SER A 25 -19.02 10.00 22.67
C SER A 25 -19.27 10.21 21.17
N GLY A 26 -18.82 9.25 20.36
CA GLY A 26 -18.91 9.28 18.91
C GLY A 26 -17.67 9.86 18.22
N ALA A 27 -16.63 10.23 18.97
CA ALA A 27 -15.38 10.70 18.42
C ALA A 27 -14.64 9.57 17.69
N VAL A 28 -14.04 9.89 16.54
CA VAL A 28 -13.26 8.95 15.72
C VAL A 28 -11.79 9.29 15.82
N PHE A 29 -10.98 8.27 16.10
CA PHE A 29 -9.54 8.37 16.26
C PHE A 29 -8.83 7.56 15.20
N HIS A 30 -7.78 8.11 14.60
CA HIS A 30 -6.87 7.40 13.71
C HIS A 30 -5.77 6.76 14.55
N THR A 31 -5.94 5.50 14.92
CA THR A 31 -5.12 4.83 15.95
C THR A 31 -3.90 4.13 15.39
N TYR A 32 -3.88 3.89 14.08
CA TYR A 32 -2.74 3.32 13.37
C TYR A 32 -2.74 3.78 11.92
N SER A 33 -1.54 4.06 11.40
CA SER A 33 -1.30 4.29 9.98
C SER A 33 0.07 3.77 9.59
N CYS A 34 0.16 3.09 8.46
CA CYS A 34 1.45 2.78 7.85
C CYS A 34 1.36 2.75 6.32
N TYR A 35 2.53 2.88 5.69
CA TYR A 35 2.74 2.97 4.24
C TYR A 35 4.01 2.18 3.87
N ALA A 36 4.31 2.02 2.58
CA ALA A 36 5.47 1.30 2.07
C ALA A 36 5.65 -0.07 2.74
N ARG A 37 6.87 -0.39 3.23
CA ARG A 37 7.19 -1.67 3.87
C ARG A 37 6.32 -1.99 5.10
N GLY A 38 5.68 -0.98 5.69
CA GLY A 38 4.75 -1.18 6.80
C GLY A 38 3.50 -1.97 6.41
N ILE A 39 3.10 -1.94 5.13
CA ILE A 39 1.94 -2.66 4.63
C ILE A 39 2.27 -4.04 4.03
N ASP A 40 3.55 -4.44 4.01
CA ASP A 40 4.00 -5.68 3.34
C ASP A 40 3.25 -6.93 3.85
N MET A 41 2.99 -7.02 5.16
CA MET A 41 2.26 -8.14 5.76
C MET A 41 0.79 -8.19 5.35
N MET A 42 0.23 -7.05 4.93
CA MET A 42 -1.16 -6.92 4.49
C MET A 42 -1.28 -6.99 2.97
N ASN A 43 -0.16 -6.92 2.24
CA ASN A 43 -0.10 -7.11 0.79
C ASN A 43 0.26 -8.57 0.45
N VAL A 44 -0.71 -9.45 0.67
CA VAL A 44 -0.53 -10.90 0.54
C VAL A 44 -0.18 -11.32 -0.90
N THR A 45 -0.66 -10.59 -1.91
CA THR A 45 -0.37 -10.86 -3.33
C THR A 45 1.12 -10.82 -3.62
N TYR A 46 1.83 -9.81 -3.15
CA TYR A 46 3.28 -9.70 -3.40
C TYR A 46 4.05 -10.85 -2.74
N GLN A 47 3.64 -11.24 -1.52
CA GLN A 47 4.24 -12.37 -0.82
C GLN A 47 4.07 -13.67 -1.61
N TYR A 48 2.92 -13.90 -2.25
CA TYR A 48 2.71 -15.07 -3.10
C TYR A 48 3.54 -15.04 -4.39
N LEU A 49 3.65 -13.88 -5.04
CA LEU A 49 4.45 -13.74 -6.27
C LEU A 49 5.93 -14.02 -6.00
N ASP A 50 6.46 -13.54 -4.87
CA ASP A 50 7.85 -13.77 -4.45
C ASP A 50 8.18 -15.26 -4.23
N LEU A 51 7.18 -16.14 -4.04
CA LEU A 51 7.39 -17.59 -3.96
C LEU A 51 7.60 -18.25 -5.32
N THR A 52 7.24 -17.59 -6.41
CA THR A 52 7.34 -18.15 -7.77
C THR A 52 8.75 -17.99 -8.33
N PRO A 53 9.22 -18.84 -9.25
CA PRO A 53 10.57 -18.71 -9.83
C PRO A 53 10.85 -17.38 -10.54
N ARG A 54 9.80 -16.69 -11.02
CA ARG A 54 9.91 -15.36 -11.63
C ARG A 54 9.78 -14.21 -10.62
N GLY A 55 9.51 -14.53 -9.36
CA GLY A 55 9.17 -13.52 -8.35
C GLY A 55 8.01 -12.64 -8.82
N ARG A 56 8.19 -11.33 -8.72
CA ARG A 56 7.25 -10.31 -9.20
C ARG A 56 7.42 -9.93 -10.67
N ASP A 57 8.39 -10.52 -11.40
CA ASP A 57 8.66 -10.28 -12.82
C ASP A 57 8.82 -8.79 -13.18
N GLU A 58 9.55 -8.04 -12.33
CA GLU A 58 9.68 -6.58 -12.44
C GLU A 58 10.91 -6.11 -13.24
N ASP A 59 11.72 -7.05 -13.72
CA ASP A 59 12.94 -6.74 -14.47
C ASP A 59 12.61 -6.05 -15.80
N GLY A 60 13.26 -4.90 -16.06
CA GLY A 60 13.08 -4.15 -17.30
C GLY A 60 11.88 -3.20 -17.33
N LEU A 61 11.16 -3.05 -16.22
CA LEU A 61 10.11 -2.02 -16.08
C LEU A 61 10.69 -0.63 -15.82
N GLU A 62 9.93 0.40 -16.19
CA GLU A 62 10.33 1.81 -16.01
C GLU A 62 10.49 2.17 -14.52
N TRP A 63 9.68 1.54 -13.66
CA TRP A 63 9.80 1.58 -12.19
C TRP A 63 9.19 0.31 -11.57
N VAL A 64 9.57 0.04 -10.30
CA VAL A 64 8.99 -1.05 -9.49
C VAL A 64 7.47 -0.90 -9.44
N GLN A 65 6.72 -2.00 -9.61
CA GLN A 65 5.25 -1.99 -9.68
C GLN A 65 4.62 -1.26 -10.87
N ALA A 66 5.34 -0.94 -11.95
CA ALA A 66 4.74 -0.31 -13.14
C ALA A 66 3.61 -1.13 -13.82
N TRP A 67 3.51 -2.42 -13.48
CA TRP A 67 2.43 -3.32 -13.90
C TRP A 67 1.12 -3.16 -13.09
N VAL A 68 1.17 -2.52 -11.92
CA VAL A 68 -0.01 -2.28 -11.08
C VAL A 68 -0.89 -1.23 -11.74
N ARG A 69 -2.13 -1.58 -12.05
CA ARG A 69 -3.14 -0.66 -12.55
C ARG A 69 -4.41 -0.79 -11.74
N TYR A 70 -5.09 0.34 -11.55
CA TYR A 70 -6.43 0.32 -11.00
C TYR A 70 -7.36 -0.51 -11.88
N HIS A 71 -8.25 -1.26 -11.23
CA HIS A 71 -9.19 -2.16 -11.88
C HIS A 71 -10.04 -1.43 -12.94
N ASP A 72 -10.37 -0.16 -12.73
CA ASP A 72 -11.16 0.67 -13.64
C ASP A 72 -10.37 1.27 -14.81
N ARG A 73 -9.04 1.08 -14.84
CA ARG A 73 -8.16 1.57 -15.92
C ARG A 73 -7.68 0.47 -16.86
N TYR A 74 -8.11 -0.77 -16.66
CA TYR A 74 -7.95 -1.79 -17.68
C TYR A 74 -8.89 -1.47 -18.84
N GLN A 75 -8.40 -1.58 -20.08
CA GLN A 75 -9.29 -1.56 -21.24
C GLN A 75 -10.13 -2.85 -21.16
N GLU A 76 -11.44 -2.74 -21.37
CA GLU A 76 -12.25 -3.93 -21.63
C GLU A 76 -11.78 -4.51 -22.98
N ASP A 77 -11.36 -5.77 -22.96
CA ASP A 77 -11.09 -6.56 -24.18
C ASP A 77 -12.41 -6.95 -24.87
#